data_AF-A0A832RBU0-F1
#
_entry.id   AF-A0A832RBU0-F1
#
_cell.length_a   1.000
_cell.length_b   1.000
_cell.length_c   1.000
_cell.angle_alpha   90.00
_cell.angle_beta   90.00
_cell.angle_gamma   90.00
#
_symmetry.space_group_name_H-M   'P 1'
#
loop_
_entity.id
_entity.type
_entity.pdbx_description
1 polymer ?
#
loop_
_entity_poly.entity_id
_entity_poly.type
_entity_poly.pdbx_seq_one_letter_code
_entity_poly.pdbx_strand_id
1 'polypeptide(L)'
;MAKEYIKKGIHIVSIMQSFLILDIYIRLKNAKLGSISFLHLSPNLFTLAWIFLLIAIILLFKKRTVRRIIYLSCIIFFQIMLVTNYIHYQIFNIFFSFKSMSLASEASAYFKVIFDYLDFSLIFVLLISIISTILAFRFMPQKNETSPKLSIAFFSVAIFCYIIAKLN
;
A
#
# COMPACT_ATOMS: atom_id res chain seq x y z
N MET A 1 -30.51 -5.34 -5.71
CA MET A 1 -29.66 -6.15 -4.82
C MET A 1 -28.29 -6.46 -5.44
N ALA A 2 -28.21 -7.16 -6.58
CA ALA A 2 -26.91 -7.53 -7.22
C ALA A 2 -25.95 -6.34 -7.49
N LYS A 3 -26.47 -5.20 -7.96
CA LYS A 3 -25.67 -3.98 -8.25
C LYS A 3 -24.94 -3.41 -7.01
N GLU A 4 -25.51 -3.56 -5.81
CA GLU A 4 -24.85 -3.10 -4.57
C GLU A 4 -23.71 -4.02 -4.16
N TYR A 5 -23.88 -5.35 -4.30
CA TYR A 5 -22.82 -6.32 -4.04
C TYR A 5 -21.64 -6.14 -5.00
N ILE A 6 -21.90 -5.91 -6.29
CA ILE A 6 -20.85 -5.65 -7.30
C ILE A 6 -20.05 -4.40 -6.94
N LYS A 7 -20.72 -3.28 -6.60
CA LYS A 7 -20.03 -2.05 -6.17
C LYS A 7 -19.17 -2.28 -4.93
N LYS A 8 -19.67 -3.05 -3.96
CA LYS A 8 -18.92 -3.39 -2.74
C LYS A 8 -17.66 -4.21 -3.05
N GLY A 9 -17.75 -5.18 -3.97
CA GLY A 9 -16.61 -5.95 -4.46
C GLY A 9 -15.56 -5.08 -5.16
N ILE A 10 -16.00 -4.26 -6.14
CA ILE A 10 -15.12 -3.36 -6.89
C ILE A 10 -14.37 -2.42 -5.95
N HIS A 11 -15.06 -1.82 -4.98
CA HIS A 11 -14.43 -0.95 -3.98
C HIS A 11 -13.30 -1.64 -3.21
N ILE A 12 -13.51 -2.86 -2.73
CA ILE A 12 -12.49 -3.61 -1.97
C ILE A 12 -11.31 -3.96 -2.87
N VAL A 13 -11.57 -4.43 -4.09
CA VAL A 13 -10.53 -4.74 -5.07
C VAL A 13 -9.71 -3.50 -5.42
N SER A 14 -10.35 -2.34 -5.60
CA SER A 14 -9.64 -1.08 -5.86
C SER A 14 -8.75 -0.65 -4.69
N ILE A 15 -9.19 -0.85 -3.43
CA ILE A 15 -8.32 -0.61 -2.26
C ILE A 15 -7.12 -1.55 -2.30
N MET A 16 -7.35 -2.86 -2.48
CA MET A 16 -6.26 -3.84 -2.56
C MET A 16 -5.25 -3.46 -3.65
N GLN A 17 -5.74 -3.15 -4.84
CA GLN A 17 -4.92 -2.76 -5.99
C GLN A 17 -4.08 -1.51 -5.71
N SER A 18 -4.62 -0.49 -5.03
CA SER A 18 -3.88 0.74 -4.73
C SER A 18 -2.63 0.51 -3.89
N PHE A 19 -2.65 -0.45 -2.96
CA PHE A 19 -1.50 -0.80 -2.13
C PHE A 19 -0.59 -1.83 -2.79
N LEU A 20 -1.19 -2.84 -3.42
CA LEU A 20 -0.47 -3.95 -4.04
C LEU A 20 0.52 -3.47 -5.11
N ILE A 21 0.11 -2.48 -5.92
CA ILE A 21 0.93 -1.93 -7.01
C ILE A 21 2.20 -1.25 -6.47
N LEU A 22 2.10 -0.54 -5.34
CA LEU A 22 3.25 0.14 -4.73
C LEU A 22 4.30 -0.88 -4.24
N ASP A 23 3.84 -1.94 -3.57
CA ASP A 23 4.71 -2.97 -3.02
C ASP A 23 5.36 -3.83 -4.12
N ILE A 24 4.55 -4.28 -5.10
CA ILE A 24 5.06 -5.03 -6.27
C ILE A 24 6.15 -4.24 -6.98
N TYR A 25 5.99 -2.93 -7.16
CA TYR A 25 6.99 -2.11 -7.82
C TYR A 25 8.33 -2.11 -7.10
N ILE A 26 8.35 -1.91 -5.78
CA ILE A 26 9.58 -1.98 -4.97
C ILE A 26 10.23 -3.36 -5.12
N ARG A 27 9.43 -4.43 -4.98
CA ARG A 27 9.95 -5.79 -5.09
C ARG A 27 10.54 -6.08 -6.47
N LEU A 28 9.92 -5.61 -7.54
CA LEU A 28 10.44 -5.80 -8.90
C LEU A 28 11.75 -5.04 -9.12
N LYS A 29 11.90 -3.83 -8.56
CA LYS A 29 13.16 -3.11 -8.60
C LYS A 29 14.23 -3.88 -7.83
N ASN A 30 13.91 -4.39 -6.64
CA ASN A 30 14.84 -5.16 -5.80
C ASN A 30 15.22 -6.53 -6.39
N ALA A 31 14.28 -7.22 -7.06
CA ALA A 31 14.55 -8.52 -7.66
C ALA A 31 15.60 -8.43 -8.76
N LYS A 32 15.67 -7.30 -9.48
CA LYS A 32 16.73 -7.04 -10.47
C LYS A 32 18.13 -6.94 -9.86
N LEU A 33 18.22 -6.73 -8.54
CA LEU A 33 19.47 -6.60 -7.78
C LEU A 33 19.90 -7.90 -7.08
N GLY A 34 19.26 -9.03 -7.41
CA GLY A 34 19.67 -10.37 -6.99
C GLY A 34 19.34 -10.73 -5.54
N SER A 35 18.58 -9.91 -4.81
CA SER A 35 18.43 -10.06 -3.36
C SER A 35 17.32 -11.03 -2.95
N ILE A 36 16.20 -11.09 -3.69
CA ILE A 36 15.02 -11.94 -3.39
C ILE A 36 14.25 -12.17 -4.71
N SER A 37 13.99 -13.43 -5.10
CA SER A 37 13.06 -13.75 -6.21
C SER A 37 11.65 -13.19 -5.97
N PHE A 38 11.04 -12.62 -7.02
CA PHE A 38 9.66 -12.13 -6.98
C PHE A 38 8.64 -13.20 -6.53
N LEU A 39 8.96 -14.49 -6.76
CA LEU A 39 8.12 -15.63 -6.45
C LEU A 39 8.28 -16.14 -5.01
N HIS A 40 9.13 -15.52 -4.17
CA HIS A 40 9.19 -15.94 -2.78
C HIS A 40 7.83 -15.74 -2.09
N LEU A 41 7.40 -16.80 -1.42
CA LEU A 41 6.08 -16.86 -0.81
C LEU A 41 5.97 -15.87 0.37
N SER A 42 7.01 -15.78 1.20
CA SER A 42 7.01 -14.97 2.43
C SER A 42 6.73 -13.47 2.17
N PRO A 43 7.43 -12.76 1.26
CA PRO A 43 7.13 -11.36 0.96
C PRO A 43 5.72 -11.13 0.40
N ASN A 44 5.24 -12.04 -0.46
CA ASN A 44 3.91 -11.93 -1.04
C ASN A 44 2.81 -12.08 0.02
N LEU A 45 2.95 -13.06 0.92
CA LEU A 45 2.03 -13.25 2.03
C LEU A 45 2.08 -12.10 3.04
N PHE A 46 3.27 -11.52 3.28
CA PHE A 46 3.40 -10.35 4.12
C PHE A 46 2.63 -9.15 3.56
N THR A 47 2.75 -8.86 2.27
CA THR A 47 1.97 -7.78 1.62
C THR A 47 0.47 -8.04 1.70
N LEU A 48 0.03 -9.27 1.46
CA LEU A 48 -1.38 -9.62 1.62
C LEU A 48 -1.87 -9.42 3.05
N ALA A 49 -1.06 -9.80 4.05
CA ALA A 49 -1.38 -9.62 5.45
C ALA A 49 -1.67 -8.14 5.79
N TRP A 50 -0.77 -7.25 5.39
CA TRP A 50 -0.93 -5.81 5.64
C TRP A 50 -2.10 -5.19 4.88
N ILE A 51 -2.32 -5.57 3.61
CA ILE A 51 -3.45 -5.07 2.82
C ILE A 51 -4.78 -5.50 3.47
N PHE A 52 -4.91 -6.77 3.86
CA PHE A 52 -6.13 -7.26 4.50
C PHE A 52 -6.34 -6.63 5.88
N LEU A 53 -5.27 -6.36 6.65
CA LEU A 53 -5.35 -5.63 7.90
C LEU A 53 -5.92 -4.22 7.69
N LEU A 54 -5.42 -3.48 6.70
CA LEU A 54 -5.91 -2.13 6.38
C LEU A 54 -7.38 -2.15 5.96
N ILE A 55 -7.78 -3.12 5.13
CA ILE A 55 -9.18 -3.29 4.72
C ILE A 55 -10.06 -3.62 5.93
N ALA A 56 -9.61 -4.50 6.82
CA ALA A 56 -10.32 -4.83 8.04
C ALA A 56 -10.57 -3.57 8.88
N ILE A 57 -9.53 -2.76 9.10
CA ILE A 57 -9.62 -1.48 9.83
C ILE A 57 -10.61 -0.53 9.16
N ILE A 58 -10.51 -0.32 7.84
CA ILE A 58 -11.42 0.56 7.10
C ILE A 58 -12.89 0.09 7.25
N LEU A 59 -13.14 -1.22 7.21
CA LEU A 59 -14.49 -1.78 7.29
C LEU A 59 -15.11 -1.73 8.70
N LEU A 60 -14.34 -1.47 9.76
CA LEU A 60 -14.87 -1.28 11.11
C LEU A 60 -15.74 -0.02 11.22
N PHE A 61 -15.46 0.99 10.39
CA PHE A 61 -16.12 2.28 10.51
C PHE A 61 -17.44 2.34 9.72
N LYS A 62 -18.50 2.80 10.41
CA LYS A 62 -19.85 2.96 9.84
C LYS A 62 -19.91 4.07 8.80
N LYS A 63 -19.31 5.23 9.11
CA LYS A 63 -19.43 6.46 8.32
C LYS A 63 -18.53 6.41 7.08
N ARG A 64 -19.10 6.63 5.90
CA ARG A 64 -18.34 6.71 4.63
C ARG A 64 -17.18 7.70 4.71
N THR A 65 -17.41 8.87 5.30
CA THR A 65 -16.37 9.92 5.42
C THR A 65 -15.18 9.46 6.24
N VAL A 66 -15.42 8.75 7.36
CA VAL A 66 -14.34 8.23 8.21
C VAL A 66 -13.54 7.15 7.47
N ARG A 67 -14.22 6.23 6.76
CA ARG A 67 -13.56 5.23 5.91
C ARG A 67 -12.66 5.87 4.86
N ARG A 68 -13.12 6.95 4.22
CA ARG A 68 -12.35 7.70 3.23
C ARG A 68 -11.13 8.37 3.84
N ILE A 69 -11.29 9.03 4.99
CA ILE A 69 -10.17 9.71 5.67
C ILE A 69 -9.09 8.70 6.04
N ILE A 70 -9.47 7.59 6.69
CA ILE A 70 -8.50 6.55 7.09
C ILE A 70 -7.79 5.97 5.88
N TYR A 71 -8.55 5.59 4.84
CA TYR A 71 -7.96 5.06 3.62
C TYR A 71 -7.03 6.09 2.94
N LEU A 72 -7.43 7.36 2.89
CA LEU A 72 -6.63 8.44 2.30
C LEU A 72 -5.33 8.64 3.07
N SER A 73 -5.39 8.70 4.41
CA SER A 73 -4.22 8.82 5.26
C SER A 73 -3.26 7.66 5.07
N CYS A 74 -3.76 6.42 5.02
CA CYS A 74 -2.94 5.24 4.75
C CYS A 74 -2.29 5.31 3.36
N ILE A 75 -3.05 5.55 2.29
CA ILE A 75 -2.49 5.53 0.93
C ILE A 75 -1.49 6.67 0.71
N ILE A 76 -1.74 7.87 1.24
CA ILE A 76 -0.76 8.97 1.20
C ILE A 76 0.53 8.56 1.90
N PHE A 77 0.43 7.96 3.09
CA PHE A 77 1.60 7.47 3.81
C PHE A 77 2.40 6.46 2.98
N PHE A 78 1.74 5.46 2.39
CA PHE A 78 2.43 4.45 1.55
C PHE A 78 3.02 5.03 0.26
N GLN A 79 2.37 6.02 -0.36
CA GLN A 79 2.90 6.73 -1.52
C GLN A 79 4.19 7.49 -1.17
N ILE A 80 4.18 8.22 -0.05
CA ILE A 80 5.38 8.93 0.44
C ILE A 80 6.48 7.91 0.77
N MET A 81 6.15 6.85 1.50
CA MET A 81 7.12 5.79 1.83
C MET A 81 7.73 5.15 0.60
N LEU A 82 6.96 4.92 -0.46
CA LEU A 82 7.47 4.41 -1.73
C LEU A 82 8.50 5.38 -2.33
N VAL A 83 8.14 6.66 -2.47
CA VAL A 83 9.01 7.68 -3.06
C VAL A 83 10.29 7.83 -2.23
N THR A 84 10.15 7.97 -0.92
CA THR A 84 11.28 8.08 0.01
C THR A 84 12.20 6.87 -0.11
N ASN A 85 11.64 5.66 -0.06
CA ASN A 85 12.44 4.45 -0.16
C ASN A 85 13.13 4.32 -1.52
N TYR A 86 12.44 4.66 -2.61
CA TYR A 86 13.00 4.60 -3.96
C TYR A 86 14.19 5.54 -4.12
N ILE A 87 14.03 6.81 -3.73
CA ILE A 87 15.09 7.82 -3.89
C ILE A 87 16.26 7.53 -2.96
N HIS A 88 15.96 7.16 -1.71
CA HIS A 88 17.00 6.76 -0.76
C HIS A 88 17.80 5.55 -1.29
N TYR A 89 17.11 4.57 -1.88
CA TYR A 89 17.76 3.43 -2.48
C TYR A 89 18.64 3.81 -3.67
N GLN A 90 18.18 4.72 -4.56
CA GLN A 90 18.99 5.19 -5.69
C GLN A 90 20.28 5.92 -5.27
N ILE A 91 20.22 6.68 -4.17
CA ILE A 91 21.38 7.46 -3.68
C ILE A 91 22.35 6.56 -2.91
N PHE A 92 21.84 5.74 -1.99
CA PHE A 92 22.66 5.03 -1.00
C PHE A 92 22.77 3.53 -1.24
N ASN A 93 22.04 2.96 -2.20
CA ASN A 93 21.89 1.51 -2.44
C ASN A 93 21.44 0.71 -1.20
N ILE A 94 20.77 1.38 -0.25
CA ILE A 94 20.25 0.80 0.99
C ILE A 94 18.80 1.24 1.18
N PHE A 95 17.96 0.35 1.74
CA PHE A 95 16.57 0.68 2.05
C PHE A 95 16.46 1.77 3.10
N PHE A 96 15.45 2.61 2.93
CA PHE A 96 15.14 3.62 3.91
C PHE A 96 14.74 2.96 5.24
N SER A 97 15.30 3.46 6.34
CA SER A 97 14.89 3.12 7.68
C SER A 97 14.72 4.41 8.49
N PHE A 98 13.88 4.38 9.53
CA PHE A 98 13.75 5.52 10.43
C PHE A 98 15.07 5.88 11.14
N LYS A 99 16.02 4.93 11.26
CA LYS A 99 17.37 5.23 11.77
C LYS A 99 18.13 6.17 10.83
N SER A 100 17.92 6.03 9.52
CA SER A 100 18.53 6.89 8.49
C SER A 100 18.06 8.34 8.58
N MET A 101 16.91 8.63 9.22
CA MET A 101 16.46 10.01 9.46
C MET A 101 17.38 10.78 10.42
N SER A 102 18.16 10.11 11.27
CA SER A 102 19.14 10.78 12.12
C SER A 102 20.27 11.46 11.32
N LEU A 103 20.49 11.04 10.07
CA LEU A 103 21.44 11.62 9.13
C LEU A 103 20.79 12.71 8.24
N ALA A 104 19.50 13.02 8.44
CA ALA A 104 18.73 13.89 7.55
C ALA A 104 19.02 15.39 7.74
N SER A 105 19.83 15.79 8.71
CA SER A 105 20.27 17.19 8.86
C SER A 105 21.00 17.71 7.62
N GLU A 106 21.63 16.80 6.86
CA GLU A 106 22.28 17.11 5.58
C GLU A 106 21.33 17.02 4.37
N ALA A 107 20.13 16.46 4.54
CA ALA A 107 19.21 16.13 3.43
C ALA A 107 18.60 17.38 2.74
N SER A 108 18.55 18.52 3.42
CA SER A 108 18.06 19.78 2.84
C SER A 108 18.92 20.25 1.66
N ALA A 109 20.23 19.97 1.69
CA ALA A 109 21.15 20.27 0.60
C ALA A 109 20.88 19.43 -0.65
N TYR A 110 20.31 18.23 -0.48
CA TYR A 110 20.06 17.28 -1.56
C TYR A 110 18.64 17.37 -2.14
N PHE A 111 17.75 18.20 -1.57
CA PHE A 111 16.35 18.26 -1.98
C PHE A 111 16.15 18.56 -3.47
N LYS A 112 17.05 19.36 -4.08
CA LYS A 112 16.99 19.63 -5.52
C LYS A 112 17.37 18.41 -6.37
N VAL A 113 18.33 17.61 -5.90
CA VAL A 113 18.84 16.42 -6.61
C VAL A 113 17.82 15.27 -6.57
N ILE A 114 16.89 15.27 -5.61
CA ILE A 114 15.79 14.30 -5.50
C ILE A 114 15.03 14.15 -6.83
N PHE A 115 14.78 15.25 -7.54
CA PHE A 115 14.02 15.22 -8.78
C PHE A 115 14.77 14.52 -9.93
N ASP A 116 16.10 14.52 -9.90
CA ASP A 116 16.93 13.84 -10.90
C ASP A 116 16.83 12.31 -10.81
N TYR A 117 16.46 11.79 -9.63
CA TYR A 117 16.28 10.36 -9.40
C TYR A 117 14.86 9.85 -9.69
N LEU A 118 13.90 10.73 -10.01
CA LEU A 118 12.54 10.31 -10.34
C LEU A 118 12.50 9.72 -11.75
N ASP A 119 12.29 8.41 -11.86
CA ASP A 119 12.11 7.75 -13.14
C ASP A 119 10.64 7.73 -13.57
N PHE A 120 10.40 7.65 -14.88
CA PHE A 120 9.05 7.59 -15.45
C PHE A 120 8.26 6.38 -14.93
N SER A 121 8.94 5.27 -14.61
CA SER A 121 8.30 4.05 -14.11
C SER A 121 7.68 4.24 -12.72
N LEU A 122 8.36 4.97 -11.82
CA LEU A 122 7.84 5.35 -10.51
C LEU A 122 6.60 6.22 -10.69
N ILE A 123 6.68 7.29 -11.49
CA ILE A 123 5.56 8.20 -11.74
C ILE A 123 4.33 7.42 -12.24
N PHE A 124 4.52 6.52 -13.20
CA PHE A 124 3.45 5.68 -13.73
C PHE A 124 2.78 4.80 -12.65
N VAL A 125 3.58 4.19 -11.77
CA VAL A 125 3.08 3.39 -10.64
C VAL A 125 2.31 4.22 -9.63
N LEU A 126 2.81 5.41 -9.28
CA LEU A 126 2.11 6.36 -8.40
C LEU A 126 0.74 6.72 -9.00
N LEU A 127 0.69 7.02 -10.31
CA LEU A 127 -0.53 7.37 -11.03
C LEU A 127 -1.56 6.23 -11.05
N ILE A 128 -1.15 4.98 -11.32
CA ILE A 128 -2.09 3.85 -11.30
C ILE A 128 -2.66 3.65 -9.88
N SER A 129 -1.82 3.79 -8.84
CA SER A 129 -2.28 3.71 -7.46
C SER A 129 -3.29 4.84 -7.12
N ILE A 130 -3.04 6.06 -7.60
CA ILE A 130 -3.99 7.19 -7.47
C ILE A 130 -5.31 6.90 -8.21
N ILE A 131 -5.27 6.40 -9.44
CA ILE A 131 -6.47 6.02 -10.21
C ILE A 131 -7.27 4.95 -9.44
N SER A 132 -6.58 3.94 -8.90
CA SER A 132 -7.21 2.89 -8.07
C SER A 132 -7.87 3.48 -6.82
N THR A 133 -7.24 4.48 -6.21
CA THR A 133 -7.79 5.22 -5.06
C THR A 133 -9.06 5.98 -5.42
N ILE A 134 -9.08 6.64 -6.58
CA ILE A 134 -10.27 7.35 -7.09
C ILE A 134 -11.42 6.36 -7.34
N LEU A 135 -11.12 5.19 -7.94
CA LEU A 135 -12.11 4.13 -8.17
C LEU A 135 -12.66 3.60 -6.84
N ALA A 136 -11.81 3.33 -5.86
CA ALA A 136 -12.25 2.95 -4.52
C ALA A 136 -13.21 4.00 -3.95
N PHE A 137 -12.87 5.29 -3.95
CA PHE A 137 -13.77 6.33 -3.45
C PHE A 137 -15.10 6.43 -4.20
N ARG A 138 -15.10 6.21 -5.51
CA ARG A 138 -16.30 6.23 -6.36
C ARG A 138 -17.25 5.08 -6.00
N PHE A 139 -16.71 3.87 -5.81
CA PHE A 139 -17.51 2.67 -5.55
C PHE A 139 -17.78 2.39 -4.07
N MET A 140 -17.11 3.11 -3.15
CA MET A 140 -17.33 2.96 -1.72
C MET A 140 -18.82 3.17 -1.36
N PRO A 141 -19.46 2.20 -0.66
CA PRO A 141 -20.88 2.24 -0.38
C PRO A 141 -21.27 3.48 0.44
N GLN A 142 -22.39 4.11 0.03
CA GLN A 142 -22.90 5.32 0.66
C GLN A 142 -23.68 5.03 1.95
N LYS A 143 -24.25 3.82 2.07
CA LYS A 143 -24.93 3.38 3.27
C LYS A 143 -23.95 3.38 4.44
N ASN A 144 -24.36 4.04 5.52
CA ASN A 144 -23.66 4.05 6.79
C ASN A 144 -23.94 2.73 7.51
N GLU A 145 -23.42 1.64 6.96
CA GLU A 145 -23.50 0.30 7.52
C GLU A 145 -22.10 -0.18 7.85
N THR A 146 -21.94 -0.73 9.04
CA THR A 146 -20.76 -1.50 9.41
C THR A 146 -20.89 -2.90 8.82
N SER A 147 -19.77 -3.49 8.40
CA SER A 147 -19.73 -4.90 8.04
C SER A 147 -18.77 -5.64 8.98
N PRO A 148 -19.12 -5.81 10.26
CA PRO A 148 -18.22 -6.37 11.27
C PRO A 148 -17.81 -7.80 10.91
N LYS A 149 -18.73 -8.62 10.40
CA LYS A 149 -18.43 -9.99 9.91
C LYS A 149 -17.34 -9.99 8.83
N LEU A 150 -17.43 -9.06 7.87
CA LEU A 150 -16.47 -8.95 6.79
C LEU A 150 -15.11 -8.42 7.30
N SER A 151 -15.12 -7.46 8.22
CA SER A 151 -13.91 -6.93 8.86
C SER A 151 -13.17 -8.02 9.66
N ILE A 152 -13.89 -8.81 10.47
CA ILE A 152 -13.33 -9.94 11.22
C ILE A 152 -12.75 -10.99 10.27
N ALA A 153 -13.44 -11.28 9.16
CA ALA A 153 -12.92 -12.22 8.15
C ALA A 153 -11.59 -11.72 7.56
N PHE A 154 -11.52 -10.46 7.11
CA PHE A 154 -10.27 -9.87 6.59
C PHE A 154 -9.16 -9.83 7.65
N PHE A 155 -9.49 -9.53 8.90
CA PHE A 155 -8.53 -9.54 10.00
C PHE A 155 -7.97 -10.95 10.26
N SER A 156 -8.82 -11.97 10.21
CA SER A 156 -8.43 -13.37 10.38
C SER A 156 -7.51 -13.83 9.25
N VAL A 157 -7.84 -13.47 8.00
CA VAL A 157 -6.98 -13.75 6.83
C VAL A 157 -5.65 -13.00 6.95
N ALA A 158 -5.65 -11.75 7.43
CA ALA A 158 -4.43 -10.99 7.65
C ALA A 158 -3.47 -11.70 8.63
N ILE A 159 -3.99 -12.16 9.77
CA ILE A 159 -3.21 -12.92 10.76
C ILE A 159 -2.67 -14.22 10.15
N PHE A 160 -3.51 -14.96 9.44
CA PHE A 160 -3.12 -16.20 8.79
C PHE A 160 -1.97 -15.99 7.78
N CYS A 161 -2.11 -14.99 6.89
CA CYS A 161 -1.06 -14.62 5.94
C CYS A 161 0.23 -14.23 6.66
N TYR A 162 0.16 -13.45 7.74
CA TYR A 162 1.33 -13.03 8.51
C TYR A 162 2.06 -14.21 9.16
N ILE A 163 1.33 -15.14 9.78
CA ILE A 163 1.91 -16.32 10.42
C ILE A 163 2.64 -17.18 9.38
N ILE A 164 2.02 -17.46 8.23
CA ILE A 164 2.65 -18.25 7.18
C ILE A 164 3.84 -17.53 6.57
N ALA A 165 3.76 -16.21 6.40
CA ALA A 165 4.90 -15.41 5.96
C ALA A 165 6.09 -15.51 6.92
N LYS A 166 5.84 -15.59 8.23
CA LYS A 166 6.89 -15.72 9.25
C LYS A 166 7.50 -17.12 9.32
N LEU A 167 6.74 -18.16 8.96
CA LEU A 167 7.18 -19.56 9.04
C LEU A 167 8.03 -20.00 7.82
N ASN A 168 7.97 -19.26 6.71
CA ASN A 168 8.77 -19.49 5.51
C ASN A 168 9.91 -18.47 5.39
#